data_AF-F2BBJ1-F1
#
_entry.id   AF-F2BBJ1-F1
#
_cell.length_a   1.000
_cell.length_b   1.000
_cell.length_c   1.000
_cell.angle_alpha   90.00
_cell.angle_beta   90.00
_cell.angle_gamma   90.00
#
_symmetry.space_group_name_H-M   'P 1'
#
loop_
_entity.id
_entity.type
_entity.pdbx_description
1 polymer ?
#
loop_
_entity_poly.entity_id
_entity_poly.type
_entity_poly.pdbx_seq_one_letter_code
_entity_poly.pdbx_strand_id
1 'polypeptide(L)'
;MTQFKFGDRVQDTEGRQFVFLRDYLSSCTVASSDGKTHDYLLNKICPCATEPHPDTERLDWLADRDNHIGNVQLPAECVACNLHSLRDAIDMAMRMQPENAETQEEAV
;
A
#
# COMPACT_ATOMS: atom_id res chain seq x y z
N MET A 1 2.01 -13.69 15.79
CA MET A 1 1.50 -12.32 16.03
C MET A 1 1.84 -11.53 14.79
N THR A 2 0.85 -11.08 14.03
CA THR A 2 1.09 -10.34 12.78
C THR A 2 1.54 -8.94 13.16
N GLN A 3 2.72 -8.52 12.69
CA GLN A 3 3.23 -7.17 12.89
C GLN A 3 2.66 -6.27 11.78
N PHE A 4 2.06 -5.15 12.15
CA PHE A 4 1.58 -4.15 11.18
C PHE A 4 2.75 -3.41 10.55
N LYS A 5 2.64 -3.07 9.27
CA LYS A 5 3.59 -2.23 8.53
C LYS A 5 2.96 -0.89 8.16
N PHE A 6 3.82 0.08 7.88
CA PHE A 6 3.39 1.38 7.37
C PHE A 6 2.50 1.20 6.12
N GLY A 7 1.36 1.88 6.12
CA GLY A 7 0.38 1.80 5.04
C GLY A 7 -0.75 0.79 5.27
N ASP A 8 -0.59 -0.18 6.18
CA ASP A 8 -1.62 -1.19 6.41
C ASP A 8 -2.97 -0.56 6.76
N ARG A 9 -4.05 -1.06 6.16
CA ARG A 9 -5.41 -0.73 6.61
C ARG A 9 -5.70 -1.46 7.91
N VAL A 10 -5.98 -0.70 8.94
CA VAL A 10 -6.36 -1.21 10.26
C VAL A 10 -7.71 -0.65 10.66
N GLN A 11 -8.39 -1.32 11.57
CA GLN A 11 -9.64 -0.85 12.12
C GLN A 11 -9.66 -0.96 13.65
N ASP A 12 -10.44 -0.11 14.29
CA ASP A 12 -10.69 -0.22 15.73
C ASP A 12 -11.84 -1.20 16.04
N THR A 13 -12.13 -1.37 17.33
CA THR A 13 -13.24 -2.23 17.81
C THR A 13 -14.63 -1.71 17.43
N GLU A 14 -14.74 -0.45 16.98
CA GLU A 14 -15.98 0.17 16.52
C GLU A 14 -16.13 0.09 14.98
N GLY A 15 -15.14 -0.49 14.29
CA GLY A 15 -15.12 -0.64 12.84
C GLY A 15 -14.65 0.60 12.07
N ARG A 16 -14.13 1.63 12.76
CA ARG A 16 -13.52 2.79 12.09
C ARG A 16 -12.20 2.38 11.47
N GLN A 17 -11.98 2.76 10.22
CA GLN A 17 -10.80 2.38 9.44
C GLN A 17 -9.76 3.49 9.43
N PHE A 18 -8.50 3.08 9.44
CA PHE A 18 -7.33 3.95 9.45
C PHE A 18 -6.19 3.35 8.62
N VAL A 19 -5.20 4.18 8.31
CA VAL A 19 -3.91 3.76 7.76
C VAL A 19 -2.89 3.72 8.90
N PHE A 20 -2.23 2.58 9.08
CA PHE A 20 -1.19 2.42 10.10
C PHE A 20 0.07 3.20 9.70
N LEU A 21 0.60 4.01 10.62
CA LEU A 21 1.83 4.77 10.37
C LEU A 21 3.04 4.16 11.09
N ARG A 22 2.92 3.89 12.40
CA ARG A 22 4.00 3.33 13.21
C ARG A 22 3.48 2.81 14.54
N ASP A 23 4.17 1.83 15.10
CA ASP A 23 4.06 1.44 16.51
C ASP A 23 5.13 2.10 17.39
N TYR A 24 4.82 2.21 18.67
CA TYR A 24 5.75 2.58 19.73
C TYR A 24 5.26 1.98 21.05
N LEU A 25 6.10 1.12 21.66
CA LEU A 25 5.76 0.39 22.88
C LEU A 25 4.45 -0.42 22.72
N SER A 26 3.41 -0.07 23.49
CA SER A 26 2.09 -0.71 23.47
C SER A 26 1.03 0.08 22.69
N SER A 27 1.47 1.05 21.89
CA SER A 27 0.61 1.98 21.17
C SER A 27 1.07 2.15 19.73
N CYS A 28 0.23 2.75 18.91
CA CYS A 28 0.50 3.05 17.52
C CYS A 28 -0.16 4.36 17.10
N THR A 29 0.43 5.02 16.12
CA THR A 29 -0.18 6.17 15.45
C THR A 29 -0.81 5.70 14.14
N VAL A 30 -2.04 6.09 13.91
CA VAL A 30 -2.80 5.81 12.69
C VAL A 30 -3.31 7.11 12.06
N ALA A 31 -3.45 7.15 10.74
CA ALA A 31 -4.04 8.25 10.01
C ALA A 31 -5.50 7.94 9.63
N SER A 32 -6.39 8.88 9.90
CA SER A 32 -7.79 8.86 9.49
C SER A 32 -7.96 9.51 8.11
N SER A 33 -9.06 9.18 7.43
CA SER A 33 -9.39 9.75 6.11
C SER A 33 -9.64 11.27 6.14
N ASP A 34 -9.89 11.85 7.31
CA ASP A 34 -10.01 13.30 7.51
C ASP A 34 -8.64 14.02 7.58
N GLY A 35 -7.54 13.29 7.38
CA GLY A 35 -6.18 13.82 7.40
C GLY A 35 -5.61 14.01 8.80
N LYS A 36 -6.33 13.63 9.86
CA LYS A 36 -5.84 13.67 11.23
C LYS A 36 -5.15 12.37 11.60
N THR A 37 -4.23 12.47 12.56
CA THR A 37 -3.61 11.32 13.19
C THR A 37 -4.22 11.07 14.56
N HIS A 38 -4.28 9.79 14.93
CA HIS A 38 -4.77 9.34 16.22
C HIS A 38 -3.81 8.31 16.81
N ASP A 39 -3.64 8.34 18.12
CA ASP A 39 -2.88 7.34 18.84
C ASP A 39 -3.84 6.31 19.45
N TYR A 40 -3.55 5.03 19.22
CA TYR A 40 -4.31 3.89 19.72
C TYR A 40 -3.41 2.96 20.53
N LEU A 41 -4.01 2.21 21.44
CA LEU A 41 -3.34 1.03 22.00
C LEU A 41 -3.29 -0.07 20.93
N LEU A 42 -2.14 -0.73 20.80
CA LEU A 42 -1.91 -1.73 19.75
C LEU A 42 -2.90 -2.91 19.86
N ASN A 43 -3.36 -3.22 21.06
CA ASN A 43 -4.36 -4.27 21.31
C ASN A 43 -5.82 -3.83 21.04
N LYS A 44 -6.04 -2.58 20.62
CA LYS A 44 -7.36 -2.03 20.26
C LYS A 44 -7.54 -1.83 18.76
N ILE A 45 -6.52 -2.16 17.97
CA ILE A 45 -6.59 -2.18 16.51
C ILE A 45 -6.44 -3.59 15.99
N CYS A 46 -7.09 -3.88 14.87
CA CYS A 46 -7.01 -5.14 14.17
C CYS A 46 -6.83 -4.92 12.66
N PRO A 47 -6.30 -5.91 11.91
CA PRO A 47 -6.24 -5.83 10.46
C PRO A 47 -7.64 -5.60 9.88
N CYS A 48 -7.75 -4.71 8.90
CA CYS A 48 -9.00 -4.58 8.17
C CYS A 48 -9.12 -5.74 7.15
N ALA A 49 -10.33 -6.29 6.99
CA ALA A 49 -10.58 -7.38 6.03
C ALA A 49 -10.78 -6.88 4.58
N THR A 50 -10.73 -5.57 4.36
CA THR A 50 -10.81 -4.96 3.03
C THR A 50 -9.48 -5.06 2.28
N GLU A 51 -9.53 -4.75 0.99
CA GLU A 51 -8.34 -4.66 0.15
C GLU A 51 -7.29 -3.73 0.78
N PRO A 52 -5.99 -4.06 0.63
CA PRO A 52 -4.91 -3.22 1.12
C PRO A 52 -5.01 -1.79 0.59
N HIS A 53 -4.36 -0.85 1.29
CA HIS A 53 -4.31 0.51 0.78
C HIS A 53 -3.44 0.52 -0.51
N PRO A 54 -3.84 1.24 -1.59
CA PRO A 54 -3.08 1.22 -2.85
C PRO A 54 -1.61 1.63 -2.68
N ASP A 55 -1.31 2.59 -1.79
CA ASP A 55 0.09 2.95 -1.51
C ASP A 55 0.86 1.83 -0.80
N THR A 56 0.20 0.93 -0.06
CA THR A 56 0.83 -0.25 0.55
C THR A 56 1.27 -1.22 -0.53
N GLU A 57 0.40 -1.51 -1.50
CA GLU A 57 0.72 -2.39 -2.62
C GLU A 57 1.87 -1.82 -3.47
N ARG A 58 1.84 -0.50 -3.75
CA ARG A 58 2.94 0.18 -4.45
C ARG A 58 4.26 0.07 -3.69
N LEU A 59 4.24 0.25 -2.36
CA LEU A 59 5.45 0.14 -1.53
C LEU A 59 5.95 -1.30 -1.45
N ASP A 60 5.05 -2.28 -1.32
CA ASP A 60 5.40 -3.70 -1.32
C ASP A 60 6.02 -4.10 -2.67
N TRP A 61 5.44 -3.64 -3.78
CA TRP A 61 5.97 -3.86 -5.12
C TRP A 61 7.34 -3.20 -5.33
N LEU A 62 7.54 -1.99 -4.80
CA LEU A 62 8.84 -1.31 -4.84
C LEU A 62 9.90 -1.97 -3.96
N ALA A 63 9.49 -2.60 -2.86
CA ALA A 63 10.39 -3.25 -1.91
C ALA A 63 10.73 -4.69 -2.29
N ASP A 64 10.02 -5.28 -3.27
CA ASP A 64 10.29 -6.60 -3.78
C ASP A 64 11.69 -6.66 -4.41
N ARG A 65 12.54 -7.52 -3.84
CA ARG A 65 13.94 -7.70 -4.28
C ARG A 65 14.01 -8.28 -5.69
N ASP A 66 13.04 -9.11 -6.06
CA ASP A 66 13.03 -9.79 -7.34
C ASP A 66 12.36 -8.91 -8.42
N ASN A 67 11.86 -7.72 -8.04
CA ASN A 67 11.42 -6.69 -8.98
C ASN A 67 12.62 -6.09 -9.72
N HIS A 68 12.82 -6.50 -10.97
CA HIS A 68 13.88 -6.01 -11.84
C HIS A 68 13.67 -4.57 -12.36
N ILE A 69 12.48 -4.01 -12.16
CA ILE A 69 12.18 -2.56 -12.31
C ILE A 69 12.47 -1.82 -10.98
N GLY A 70 12.50 -2.55 -9.87
CA GLY A 70 12.59 -2.12 -8.46
C GLY A 70 13.93 -1.57 -7.98
N ASN A 71 14.79 -1.14 -8.88
CA ASN A 71 16.00 -0.38 -8.55
C ASN A 71 15.77 1.13 -8.77
N VAL A 72 14.61 1.68 -8.35
CA VAL A 72 14.17 3.06 -8.67
C VAL A 72 14.50 3.43 -10.14
N GLN A 73 14.35 2.47 -11.05
CA GLN A 73 14.54 2.67 -12.49
C GLN A 73 13.19 2.49 -13.14
N LEU A 74 12.39 3.55 -13.09
CA LEU A 74 11.14 3.60 -13.82
C LEU A 74 11.45 3.75 -15.32
N PRO A 75 10.76 3.01 -16.21
CA PRO A 75 10.86 3.24 -17.65
C PRO A 75 10.61 4.72 -17.96
N ALA A 76 11.46 5.29 -18.81
CA ALA A 76 11.40 6.72 -19.13
C ALA A 76 10.03 7.11 -19.70
N GLU A 77 9.40 6.21 -20.47
CA GLU A 77 8.05 6.39 -21.01
C GLU A 77 6.99 6.53 -19.90
N CYS A 78 7.06 5.71 -18.84
CA CYS A 78 6.09 5.77 -17.73
C CYS A 78 6.18 7.10 -16.98
N VAL A 79 7.39 7.63 -16.78
CA VAL A 79 7.61 8.92 -16.12
C VAL A 79 7.20 10.07 -17.03
N ALA A 80 7.50 10.00 -18.33
CA ALA A 80 7.13 11.02 -19.31
C ALA A 80 5.61 11.11 -19.51
N CYS A 81 4.90 9.98 -19.52
CA CYS A 81 3.43 9.94 -19.63
C CYS A 81 2.72 10.39 -18.34
N ASN A 82 3.35 10.27 -17.17
CA ASN A 82 2.76 10.62 -15.87
C ASN A 82 3.59 11.65 -15.09
N LEU A 83 4.05 12.71 -15.77
CA LEU A 83 4.82 13.80 -15.15
C LEU A 83 4.13 14.46 -13.94
N HIS A 84 2.82 14.30 -13.81
CA HIS A 84 2.01 14.91 -12.77
C HIS A 84 1.74 13.99 -11.56
N SER A 85 2.00 12.67 -11.66
CA SER A 85 1.77 11.71 -10.57
C SER A 85 2.74 10.53 -10.67
N LEU A 86 3.69 10.47 -9.73
CA LEU A 86 4.58 9.32 -9.59
C LEU A 86 3.81 8.03 -9.27
N ARG A 87 2.67 8.13 -8.55
CA ARG A 87 1.81 6.98 -8.24
C ARG A 87 1.26 6.35 -9.51
N ASP A 88 0.84 7.17 -10.47
CA ASP A 88 0.27 6.70 -11.73
C ASP A 88 1.36 6.05 -12.61
N ALA A 89 2.58 6.60 -12.57
CA ALA A 89 3.75 5.97 -13.21
C ALA A 89 4.05 4.58 -12.63
N ILE A 90 3.95 4.42 -11.30
CA ILE A 90 4.13 3.14 -10.62
C ILE A 90 3.00 2.18 -11.01
N ASP A 91 1.75 2.62 -11.01
CA ASP A 91 0.60 1.79 -11.43
C ASP A 91 0.74 1.29 -12.88
N MET A 92 1.25 2.14 -13.77
CA MET A 92 1.57 1.73 -15.14
C MET A 92 2.70 0.71 -15.19
N ALA A 93 3.77 0.90 -14.41
CA ALA A 93 4.88 -0.05 -14.35
C ALA A 93 4.45 -1.42 -13.80
N MET A 94 3.59 -1.44 -12.76
CA MET A 94 3.02 -2.68 -12.21
C MET A 94 2.20 -3.45 -13.26
N ARG A 95 1.48 -2.76 -14.15
CA ARG A 95 0.70 -3.38 -15.25
C ARG A 95 1.56 -3.92 -16.40
N MET A 96 2.76 -3.40 -16.58
CA MET A 96 3.66 -3.81 -17.67
C MET A 96 4.45 -5.08 -17.35
N GLN A 97 4.41 -5.57 -16.10
CA GLN A 97 5.10 -6.82 -15.75
C GLN A 97 4.37 -8.04 -16.32
N PRO A 98 5.08 -8.96 -17.00
CA PRO A 98 4.48 -10.10 -17.70
C PRO A 98 3.77 -11.08 -16.74
N GLU A 99 4.15 -11.11 -15.48
CA GLU A 99 3.55 -11.94 -14.43
C GLU A 99 2.17 -11.46 -13.91
N ASN A 100 1.73 -10.25 -14.29
CA ASN A 100 0.36 -9.76 -14.03
C ASN A 100 -0.57 -9.91 -15.25
N ALA A 101 -0.08 -10.43 -16.38
CA ALA A 101 -0.85 -10.56 -17.62
C ALA A 101 -1.74 -11.82 -17.68
N GLU A 102 -1.51 -12.81 -16.80
CA GLU A 102 -2.19 -14.11 -16.85
C GLU A 102 -3.54 -14.16 -16.10
N THR A 103 -3.98 -13.08 -15.43
CA THR A 103 -5.26 -13.06 -14.69
C THR A 103 -6.41 -12.38 -15.43
N GLN A 104 -6.22 -11.98 -16.69
CA GLN A 104 -7.28 -11.36 -17.52
C GLN A 104 -7.64 -12.23 -18.73
N GLU A 105 -7.91 -13.53 -18.51
CA GLU A 105 -8.51 -14.37 -19.55
C GLU A 105 -9.48 -15.40 -18.96
N GLU A 106 -10.52 -14.96 -18.24
CA GLU A 106 -11.72 -15.77 -18.03
C GLU A 106 -12.93 -14.87 -17.64
N ALA A 107 -13.51 -14.19 -18.63
CA ALA A 107 -14.91 -13.74 -18.63
C ALA A 107 -15.31 -13.10 -19.98
N VAL A 108 -15.45 -13.91 -21.03
CA VAL A 108 -16.38 -13.65 -22.15
C VAL A 108 -17.02 -14.96 -22.57
#